data_AF-A0AAW0WDP2-F1
#
_entry.id   AF-A0AAW0WDP2-F1
#
_cell.length_a   1.000
_cell.length_b   1.000
_cell.length_c   1.000
_cell.angle_alpha   90.00
_cell.angle_beta   90.00
_cell.angle_gamma   90.00
#
_symmetry.space_group_name_H-M   'P 1'
#
loop_
_entity.id
_entity.type
_entity.pdbx_description
1 polymer ?
#
loop_
_entity_poly.entity_id
_entity_poly.type
_entity_poly.pdbx_seq_one_letter_code
_entity_poly.pdbx_strand_id
1 'polypeptide(L)'
;MNTKVFFLLGLVAVVAADKRPALAYGPPPVSSEEFEAPKYGFDFVVQDAESGNDFAHQETRDDDNTKGSYTIQLPDGRRQTVTYYVDGDSGFIADVQYEGEARYPDSSEVGRYSPPAAPSSRYGAP
;
A
#
# COMPACT_ATOMS: atom_id res chain seq x y z
N MET A 1 -1.72 69.66 -63.36
CA MET A 1 -3.02 70.20 -62.87
C MET A 1 -3.92 68.98 -62.71
N ASN A 2 -4.21 68.46 -61.52
CA ASN A 2 -4.81 69.15 -60.38
C ASN A 2 -4.28 68.60 -59.04
N THR A 3 -3.80 69.52 -58.20
CA THR A 3 -3.25 69.32 -56.87
C THR A 3 -4.32 69.57 -55.82
N LYS A 4 -4.44 68.71 -54.80
CA LYS A 4 -4.97 69.11 -53.48
C LYS A 4 -4.12 68.47 -52.39
N VAL A 5 -3.45 69.35 -51.64
CA VAL A 5 -2.63 69.09 -50.46
C VAL A 5 -3.54 69.12 -49.23
N PHE A 6 -3.35 68.21 -48.27
CA PHE A 6 -3.57 68.52 -46.86
C PHE A 6 -2.50 67.83 -46.01
N PHE A 7 -1.64 68.64 -45.40
CA PHE A 7 -0.73 68.27 -44.32
C PHE A 7 -1.55 68.14 -43.03
N LEU A 8 -1.40 67.02 -42.31
CA LEU A 8 -1.84 66.92 -40.92
C LEU A 8 -0.72 66.32 -40.08
N LEU A 9 -0.29 67.16 -39.14
CA LEU A 9 0.78 66.94 -38.18
C LEU A 9 0.20 66.23 -36.94
N GLY A 10 0.87 65.17 -36.50
CA GLY A 10 1.07 64.84 -35.08
C GLY A 10 -0.08 64.23 -34.28
N LEU A 11 0.06 62.95 -33.93
CA LEU A 11 0.30 62.53 -32.54
C LEU A 11 0.74 61.06 -32.57
N VAL A 12 2.02 60.79 -32.27
CA VAL A 12 2.49 59.41 -32.05
C VAL A 12 1.96 58.98 -30.69
N ALA A 13 0.96 58.11 -30.67
CA ALA A 13 0.59 57.37 -29.48
C ALA A 13 1.66 56.32 -29.21
N VAL A 14 2.53 56.57 -28.23
CA VAL A 14 3.38 55.50 -27.67
C VAL A 14 2.47 54.63 -26.82
N VAL A 15 1.93 53.57 -27.43
CA VAL A 15 1.41 52.44 -26.67
C VAL A 15 2.63 51.70 -26.15
N ALA A 16 2.92 51.86 -24.87
CA ALA A 16 3.87 51.00 -24.18
C ALA A 16 3.33 49.56 -24.25
N ALA A 17 3.89 48.76 -25.15
CA ALA A 17 3.62 47.33 -25.21
C ALA A 17 4.08 46.71 -23.90
N ASP A 18 3.14 46.24 -23.09
CA ASP A 18 3.40 45.56 -21.83
C ASP A 18 4.07 44.22 -22.15
N LYS A 19 5.42 44.18 -22.11
CA LYS A 19 6.23 42.98 -22.34
C LYS A 19 6.27 42.08 -21.10
N ARG A 20 5.15 41.92 -20.41
CA ARG A 20 5.08 40.96 -19.30
C ARG A 20 4.97 39.57 -19.91
N PRO A 21 5.86 38.63 -19.54
CA PRO A 21 5.71 37.26 -19.98
C PRO A 21 4.35 36.77 -19.48
N ALA A 22 3.46 36.41 -20.40
CA ALA A 22 2.30 35.62 -20.03
C ALA A 22 2.85 34.31 -19.45
N LEU A 23 2.57 34.04 -18.18
CA LEU A 23 2.89 32.76 -17.56
C LEU A 23 2.03 31.70 -18.27
N ALA A 24 2.61 31.06 -19.27
CA ALA A 24 2.04 29.89 -19.89
C ALA A 24 2.11 28.75 -18.87
N TYR A 25 1.03 28.54 -18.12
CA TYR A 25 0.84 27.35 -17.30
C TYR A 25 0.53 26.17 -18.23
N GLY A 26 1.59 25.58 -18.81
CA GLY A 26 1.50 24.26 -19.42
C GLY A 26 1.51 23.17 -18.36
N PRO A 27 1.03 21.95 -18.67
CA PRO A 27 1.22 20.82 -17.76
C PRO A 27 2.72 20.67 -17.46
N PRO A 28 3.09 20.29 -16.22
CA PRO A 28 4.48 20.05 -15.89
C PRO A 28 5.06 19.00 -16.86
N PRO A 29 6.35 19.10 -17.20
CA PRO A 29 7.00 18.05 -17.95
C PRO A 29 6.80 16.72 -17.21
N VAL A 30 6.23 15.73 -17.88
CA VAL A 30 6.17 14.37 -17.37
C VAL A 30 7.60 13.89 -17.22
N SER A 31 8.01 13.59 -15.99
CA SER A 31 9.30 12.94 -15.75
C SER A 31 9.20 11.52 -16.28
N SER A 32 10.03 11.17 -17.27
CA SER A 32 10.17 9.79 -17.76
C SER A 32 11.16 9.02 -16.87
N GLU A 33 10.99 9.07 -15.55
CA GLU A 33 11.83 8.27 -14.66
C GLU A 33 11.56 6.80 -14.97
N GLU A 34 12.58 6.12 -15.46
CA GLU A 34 12.58 4.69 -15.70
C GLU A 34 12.61 4.01 -14.33
N PHE A 35 11.45 3.52 -13.89
CA PHE A 35 11.38 2.70 -12.70
C PHE A 35 11.96 1.32 -13.03
N GLU A 36 13.03 0.94 -12.33
CA GLU A 36 13.53 -0.43 -12.40
C GLU A 36 12.44 -1.41 -11.93
N ALA A 37 12.35 -2.56 -12.59
CA ALA A 37 11.45 -3.63 -12.20
C ALA A 37 11.72 -4.05 -10.74
N PRO A 38 10.68 -4.25 -9.91
CA PRO A 38 10.85 -4.57 -8.51
C PRO A 38 11.58 -5.90 -8.34
N LYS A 39 12.71 -5.87 -7.63
CA LYS A 39 13.51 -7.06 -7.33
C LYS A 39 13.95 -7.06 -5.88
N TYR A 40 13.58 -8.09 -5.13
CA TYR A 40 13.97 -8.21 -3.72
C TYR A 40 13.98 -9.68 -3.27
N GLY A 41 14.60 -9.90 -2.11
CA GLY A 41 14.50 -11.14 -1.35
C GLY A 41 14.63 -10.85 0.13
N PHE A 42 13.87 -11.56 0.95
CA PHE A 42 13.99 -11.50 2.40
C PHE A 42 13.68 -12.85 3.04
N ASP A 43 14.19 -13.03 4.24
CA ASP A 43 13.81 -14.11 5.13
C ASP A 43 13.89 -13.64 6.59
N PHE A 44 13.06 -14.23 7.44
CA PHE A 44 13.16 -14.08 8.89
C PHE A 44 12.62 -15.31 9.62
N VAL A 45 13.09 -15.49 10.85
CA VAL A 45 12.66 -16.56 11.75
C VAL A 45 12.43 -15.97 13.14
N VAL A 46 11.32 -16.35 13.78
CA VAL A 46 11.04 -16.08 15.19
C VAL A 46 10.93 -17.41 15.91
N GLN A 47 11.84 -17.64 16.86
CA GLN A 47 11.77 -18.78 17.78
C GLN A 47 11.81 -18.22 19.20
N ASP A 48 10.65 -18.17 19.83
CA ASP A 48 10.50 -17.72 21.21
C ASP A 48 9.82 -18.80 22.05
N ALA A 49 10.62 -19.45 22.89
CA ALA A 49 10.16 -20.53 23.76
C ALA A 49 9.21 -20.05 24.87
N GLU A 50 9.28 -18.77 25.28
CA GLU A 50 8.44 -18.25 26.36
C GLU A 50 6.99 -18.07 25.89
N SER A 51 6.79 -17.44 24.73
CA SER A 51 5.46 -17.32 24.12
C SER A 51 5.02 -18.57 23.35
N GLY A 52 5.95 -19.47 23.02
CA GLY A 52 5.70 -20.62 22.14
C GLY A 52 5.62 -20.25 20.65
N ASN A 53 6.04 -19.04 20.29
CA ASN A 53 6.03 -18.55 18.92
C ASN A 53 7.15 -19.20 18.09
N ASP A 54 6.74 -19.91 17.03
CA ASP A 54 7.63 -20.47 16.01
C ASP A 54 7.10 -20.05 14.63
N PHE A 55 7.77 -19.06 14.04
CA PHE A 55 7.43 -18.47 12.75
C PHE A 55 8.64 -18.46 11.84
N ALA A 56 8.43 -18.71 10.55
CA ALA A 56 9.42 -18.48 9.51
C ALA A 56 8.74 -17.89 8.28
N HIS A 57 9.41 -17.00 7.56
CA HIS A 57 8.95 -16.46 6.28
C HIS A 57 10.16 -16.25 5.38
N GLN A 58 10.08 -16.69 4.14
CA GLN A 58 10.97 -16.27 3.07
C GLN A 58 10.18 -15.87 1.82
N GLU A 59 10.63 -14.84 1.10
CA GLU A 59 10.04 -14.43 -0.17
C GLU A 59 11.10 -13.86 -1.10
N THR A 60 10.91 -14.06 -2.39
CA THR A 60 11.66 -13.40 -3.45
C THR A 60 10.72 -12.85 -4.49
N ARG A 61 11.04 -11.68 -5.04
CA ARG A 61 10.38 -11.09 -6.19
C ARG A 61 11.38 -10.74 -7.28
N ASP A 62 11.03 -11.08 -8.51
CA ASP A 62 11.73 -10.68 -9.72
C ASP A 62 10.69 -10.23 -10.74
N ASP A 63 10.59 -8.91 -10.93
CA ASP A 63 9.60 -8.26 -11.79
C ASP A 63 8.17 -8.62 -11.38
N ASP A 64 7.40 -9.30 -12.22
CA ASP A 64 6.04 -9.75 -11.91
C ASP A 64 5.98 -11.10 -11.19
N ASN A 65 7.11 -11.77 -10.99
CA ASN A 65 7.18 -13.07 -10.35
C ASN A 65 7.49 -12.94 -8.87
N THR A 66 6.57 -13.36 -8.00
CA THR A 66 6.80 -13.48 -6.57
C THR A 66 6.68 -14.94 -6.15
N LYS A 67 7.58 -15.43 -5.30
CA LYS A 67 7.46 -16.75 -4.68
C LYS A 67 7.95 -16.71 -3.24
N GLY A 68 7.31 -17.47 -2.37
CA GLY A 68 7.69 -17.51 -0.98
C GLY A 68 7.07 -18.67 -0.23
N SER A 69 7.43 -18.75 1.05
CA SER A 69 6.79 -19.65 2.00
C SER A 69 6.81 -19.04 3.38
N TYR A 70 5.76 -19.29 4.16
CA TYR A 70 5.75 -19.01 5.58
C TYR A 70 5.26 -20.23 6.37
N THR A 71 5.75 -20.35 7.60
CA THR A 71 5.40 -21.41 8.54
C THR A 71 4.93 -20.80 9.87
N ILE A 72 3.86 -21.37 10.42
CA ILE A 72 3.23 -20.93 11.68
C ILE A 72 2.89 -22.16 12.53
N GLN A 73 3.23 -22.13 13.82
CA GLN A 73 2.71 -23.07 14.80
C GLN A 73 1.28 -22.69 15.22
N LEU A 74 0.31 -23.58 15.00
CA LEU A 74 -1.09 -23.34 15.31
C LEU A 74 -1.44 -23.71 16.76
N PRO A 75 -2.48 -23.07 17.35
CA PRO A 75 -2.96 -23.40 18.69
C PRO A 75 -3.48 -24.84 18.86
N ASP A 76 -3.89 -25.49 17.76
CA ASP A 76 -4.32 -26.89 17.75
C ASP A 76 -3.15 -27.89 17.76
N GLY A 77 -1.91 -27.40 17.83
CA GLY A 77 -0.69 -28.20 17.86
C GLY A 77 -0.11 -28.53 16.49
N ARG A 78 -0.80 -28.22 15.39
CA ARG A 78 -0.26 -28.46 14.04
C ARG A 78 0.69 -27.35 13.61
N ARG A 79 1.64 -27.69 12.75
CA ARG A 79 2.44 -26.72 12.02
C ARG A 79 1.82 -26.51 10.64
N GLN A 80 1.47 -25.27 10.32
CA GLN A 80 0.99 -24.90 9.00
C GLN A 80 2.16 -24.33 8.18
N THR A 81 2.34 -24.83 6.97
CA THR A 81 3.27 -24.27 5.99
C THR A 81 2.48 -23.86 4.76
N VAL A 82 2.63 -22.60 4.34
CA VAL A 82 2.04 -22.07 3.12
C VAL A 82 3.17 -21.81 2.15
N THR A 83 3.09 -22.40 0.97
CA THR A 83 4.02 -22.15 -0.15
C THR A 83 3.22 -21.47 -1.25
N TYR A 84 3.69 -20.34 -1.75
CA TYR A 84 2.91 -19.53 -2.68
C TYR A 84 3.75 -18.94 -3.81
N TYR A 85 3.06 -18.57 -4.88
CA TYR A 85 3.64 -17.82 -5.99
C TYR A 85 2.61 -16.93 -6.71
N VAL A 86 3.15 -15.97 -7.46
CA VAL A 86 2.49 -15.12 -8.44
C VAL A 86 3.37 -15.13 -9.69
N ASP A 87 2.77 -15.33 -10.85
CA ASP A 87 3.40 -15.29 -12.18
C ASP A 87 2.57 -14.36 -13.08
N GLY A 88 3.01 -13.11 -13.24
CA GLY A 88 2.27 -12.10 -14.00
C GLY A 88 0.88 -11.87 -13.41
N ASP A 89 -0.13 -12.12 -14.24
CA ASP A 89 -1.54 -11.96 -13.90
C ASP A 89 -2.18 -13.20 -13.25
N SER A 90 -1.39 -14.20 -12.80
CA SER A 90 -1.92 -15.44 -12.21
C SER A 90 -2.78 -15.23 -10.95
N GLY A 91 -2.62 -14.07 -10.29
CA GLY A 91 -3.07 -13.87 -8.92
C GLY A 91 -2.24 -14.68 -7.92
N PHE A 92 -2.65 -14.64 -6.65
CA PHE A 92 -1.98 -15.34 -5.56
C PHE A 92 -2.39 -16.82 -5.52
N ILE A 93 -1.46 -17.72 -5.79
CA ILE A 93 -1.67 -19.17 -5.76
C ILE A 93 -0.87 -19.75 -4.59
N ALA A 94 -1.54 -20.53 -3.74
CA ALA A 94 -0.91 -21.11 -2.54
C ALA A 94 -1.25 -22.59 -2.36
N ASP A 95 -0.26 -23.34 -1.94
CA ASP A 95 -0.37 -24.68 -1.38
C ASP A 95 -0.23 -24.60 0.15
N VAL A 96 -1.20 -25.17 0.86
CA VAL A 96 -1.26 -25.11 2.33
C VAL A 96 -1.16 -26.53 2.88
N GLN A 97 -0.09 -26.78 3.62
CA GLN A 97 0.19 -28.07 4.24
C GLN A 97 0.12 -27.96 5.76
N TYR A 98 -0.27 -29.06 6.39
CA TYR A 98 -0.34 -29.18 7.84
C TYR A 98 0.44 -30.42 8.28
N GLU A 99 1.32 -30.23 9.25
CA GLU A 99 2.06 -31.31 9.91
C GLU A 99 1.54 -31.48 11.34
N GLY A 100 1.38 -32.74 11.75
CA GLY A 100 0.84 -33.10 13.08
C GLY A 100 -0.66 -33.38 13.09
N GLU A 101 -1.21 -33.56 14.30
CA GLU A 101 -2.63 -33.85 14.53
C GLU A 101 -3.30 -32.69 15.25
N ALA A 102 -4.48 -32.29 14.79
CA ALA A 102 -5.26 -31.24 15.44
C ALA A 102 -5.79 -31.73 16.79
N ARG A 103 -5.55 -30.96 17.84
CA ARG A 103 -6.10 -31.19 19.19
C ARG A 103 -7.07 -30.08 19.54
N TYR A 104 -8.25 -30.47 19.99
CA TYR A 104 -9.31 -29.57 20.42
C TYR A 104 -9.58 -29.79 21.92
N PRO A 105 -9.80 -28.72 22.71
CA PRO A 105 -10.22 -28.88 24.09
C PRO A 105 -11.58 -29.57 24.14
N ASP A 106 -11.76 -30.45 25.13
CA ASP A 106 -13.07 -31.04 25.39
C ASP A 106 -14.05 -29.92 25.76
N SER A 107 -15.26 -29.99 25.21
CA SER A 107 -16.30 -28.95 25.41
C SER A 107 -16.67 -28.65 26.87
N SER A 108 -16.27 -29.51 27.82
CA SER A 108 -16.41 -29.28 29.26
C SER A 108 -15.40 -28.30 29.87
N GLU A 109 -14.29 -28.01 29.19
CA GLU A 109 -13.22 -27.12 29.70
C GLU A 109 -13.40 -25.65 29.30
N VAL A 110 -14.22 -25.37 28.28
CA VAL A 110 -14.62 -24.00 27.93
C VAL A 110 -15.62 -23.52 28.98
N GLY A 111 -15.08 -23.02 30.10
CA GLY A 111 -15.85 -22.48 31.21
C GLY A 111 -16.94 -21.54 30.70
N ARG A 112 -18.16 -21.68 31.24
CA ARG A 112 -19.30 -20.82 30.89
C ARG A 112 -18.85 -19.37 30.94
N TYR A 113 -18.83 -18.71 29.78
CA TYR A 113 -18.60 -17.28 29.71
C TYR A 113 -19.62 -16.58 30.60
N SER A 114 -19.17 -16.01 31.71
CA SER A 114 -19.97 -15.13 32.54
C SER A 114 -19.58 -13.71 32.15
N PRO A 115 -20.44 -12.98 31.40
CA PRO A 115 -20.13 -11.61 31.04
C PRO A 115 -19.89 -10.77 32.31
N PRO A 116 -18.96 -9.81 32.28
CA PRO A 116 -18.79 -8.89 33.39
C PRO A 116 -20.09 -8.15 33.67
N ALA A 117 -20.39 -7.91 34.96
CA ALA A 117 -21.55 -7.13 35.35
C ALA A 117 -21.48 -5.75 34.68
N ALA A 118 -22.57 -5.34 34.02
CA ALA A 118 -22.64 -4.03 33.39
C ALA A 118 -22.34 -2.94 34.43
N PRO A 119 -21.48 -1.96 34.13
CA PRO A 119 -21.25 -0.86 35.05
C PRO A 119 -22.58 -0.13 35.28
N SER A 120 -22.95 0.10 36.54
CA SER A 120 -24.11 0.92 36.86
C SER A 120 -23.86 2.33 36.35
N SER A 121 -24.60 2.78 35.35
CA SER A 121 -24.55 4.13 34.83
C SER A 121 -25.05 5.12 35.90
N ARG A 122 -24.15 5.60 36.76
CA ARG A 122 -24.36 6.82 37.55
C ARG A 122 -23.74 7.99 36.80
N TYR A 123 -24.35 8.38 35.69
CA TYR A 123 -24.24 9.76 35.25
C TYR A 123 -25.37 10.53 35.91
N GLY A 124 -25.03 11.35 36.91
CA GLY A 124 -25.93 12.39 37.39
C GLY A 124 -26.08 13.44 36.29
N ALA A 125 -27.33 13.78 35.96
CA ALA A 125 -27.61 14.91 35.08
C ALA A 125 -27.19 16.22 35.76
N PRO A 126 -26.57 17.18 35.03
CA PRO A 126 -26.36 18.53 35.53
C PRO A 126 -27.67 19.31 35.69
#